data_AF-A0A2S4XSV2-F1
#
_entry.id   AF-A0A2S4XSV2-F1
#
_cell.length_a   1.000
_cell.length_b   1.000
_cell.length_c   1.000
_cell.angle_alpha   90.00
_cell.angle_beta   90.00
_cell.angle_gamma   90.00
#
_symmetry.space_group_name_H-M   'P 1'
#
loop_
_entity.id
_entity.type
_entity.pdbx_description
1 polymer ?
#
loop_
_entity_poly.entity_id
_entity_poly.type
_entity_poly.pdbx_seq_one_letter_code
_entity_poly.pdbx_strand_id
1 'polypeptide(L)'
;MEGTDGISTPSRRIGIAVAVTALLVAVYSLIAVLTAGPEVYGPQDTVISVSPGERFVIELDDNPSTGYRWSIESPAPDPDVLKPAGSHYDADEPVVTGSGGTRYLEFQAVRAGRTELALRHCFQCGTGQADPDRGGEQLAFRVTVTD
;
A
#
# COMPACT_ATOMS: atom_id res chain seq x y z
N MET A 1 -74.16 -3.45 11.32
CA MET A 1 -73.08 -4.12 10.56
C MET A 1 -71.90 -3.18 10.58
N GLU A 2 -71.10 -3.29 11.64
CA GLU A 2 -69.86 -2.54 11.83
C GLU A 2 -68.76 -3.16 10.96
N GLY A 3 -68.18 -2.35 10.09
CA GLY A 3 -66.87 -2.60 9.48
C GLY A 3 -65.98 -1.43 9.86
N THR A 4 -65.12 -1.60 10.86
CA THR A 4 -64.04 -0.65 11.13
C THR A 4 -62.77 -1.19 10.48
N ASP A 5 -62.39 -0.55 9.38
CA ASP A 5 -61.12 -0.77 8.72
C ASP A 5 -59.96 -0.35 9.65
N GLY A 6 -59.11 -1.31 9.99
CA GLY A 6 -57.89 -1.10 10.73
C GLY A 6 -56.88 -0.32 9.89
N ILE A 7 -56.69 0.96 10.21
CA ILE A 7 -55.65 1.81 9.63
C ILE A 7 -54.29 1.35 10.21
N SER A 8 -53.66 0.38 9.53
CA SER A 8 -52.26 0.01 9.78
C SER A 8 -51.36 1.20 9.44
N THR A 9 -50.85 1.89 10.46
CA THR A 9 -50.06 3.11 10.31
C THR A 9 -48.74 2.86 9.53
N PRO A 10 -48.50 3.49 8.37
CA PRO A 10 -47.33 3.26 7.52
C PRO A 10 -46.02 3.88 8.06
N SER A 11 -46.11 4.81 9.01
CA SER A 11 -44.97 5.60 9.52
C SER A 11 -43.90 4.75 10.22
N ARG A 12 -44.30 3.69 10.91
CA ARG A 12 -43.39 2.82 11.67
C ARG A 12 -42.54 1.94 10.75
N ARG A 13 -43.09 1.53 9.60
CA ARG A 13 -42.37 0.70 8.60
C ARG A 13 -41.35 1.53 7.82
N ILE A 14 -41.68 2.78 7.50
CA ILE A 14 -40.76 3.72 6.82
C ILE A 14 -39.56 4.05 7.72
N GLY A 15 -39.80 4.34 9.01
CA GLY A 15 -38.71 4.60 9.96
C GLY A 15 -37.77 3.41 10.17
N ILE A 16 -38.31 2.18 10.22
CA ILE A 16 -37.50 0.95 10.32
C ILE A 16 -36.67 0.74 9.04
N ALA A 17 -37.27 0.92 7.86
CA ALA A 17 -36.55 0.75 6.59
C ALA A 17 -35.37 1.72 6.45
N VAL A 18 -35.56 3.00 6.80
CA VAL A 18 -34.48 4.01 6.79
C VAL A 18 -33.37 3.70 7.80
N ALA A 19 -33.73 3.23 8.99
CA ALA A 19 -32.73 2.83 10.00
C ALA A 19 -31.91 1.61 9.55
N VAL A 20 -32.55 0.63 8.91
CA VAL A 20 -31.87 -0.56 8.36
C VAL A 20 -30.96 -0.16 7.20
N THR A 21 -31.39 0.71 6.28
CA THR A 21 -30.52 1.15 5.18
C THR A 21 -29.33 1.96 5.69
N ALA A 22 -29.52 2.85 6.66
CA ALA A 22 -28.42 3.60 7.27
C ALA A 22 -27.41 2.67 7.97
N LEU A 23 -27.90 1.65 8.69
CA LEU A 23 -27.03 0.66 9.34
C LEU A 23 -26.25 -0.16 8.31
N LEU A 24 -26.89 -0.61 7.23
CA LEU A 24 -26.23 -1.39 6.17
C LEU A 24 -25.13 -0.57 5.47
N VAL A 25 -25.37 0.71 5.19
CA VAL A 25 -24.35 1.60 4.60
C VAL A 25 -23.17 1.79 5.56
N ALA A 26 -23.43 1.97 6.86
CA ALA A 26 -22.36 2.10 7.86
C ALA A 26 -21.52 0.81 7.98
N VAL A 27 -22.18 -0.35 7.99
CA VAL A 27 -21.50 -1.66 8.03
C VAL A 27 -20.69 -1.88 6.75
N TYR A 28 -21.25 -1.58 5.57
CA TYR A 28 -20.53 -1.70 4.31
C TYR A 28 -19.29 -0.79 4.27
N SER A 29 -19.42 0.47 4.70
CA SER A 29 -18.30 1.42 4.74
C SER A 29 -17.20 0.96 5.70
N LEU A 30 -17.57 0.41 6.86
CA LEU A 30 -16.61 -0.15 7.81
C LEU A 30 -15.89 -1.37 7.24
N ILE A 31 -16.61 -2.28 6.59
CA ILE A 31 -16.01 -3.46 5.94
C ILE A 31 -15.05 -3.02 4.84
N ALA A 32 -15.45 -2.09 3.97
CA ALA A 32 -14.62 -1.61 2.88
C ALA A 32 -13.28 -1.04 3.37
N VAL A 33 -13.29 -0.24 4.43
CA VAL A 33 -12.06 0.29 5.06
C VAL A 33 -11.20 -0.82 5.67
N LEU A 34 -11.81 -1.82 6.30
CA LEU A 34 -11.08 -2.94 6.90
C LEU A 34 -10.49 -3.92 5.87
N THR A 35 -11.03 -3.95 4.65
CA THR A 35 -10.56 -4.82 3.55
C THR A 35 -9.68 -4.11 2.53
N ALA A 36 -9.58 -2.78 2.59
CA ALA A 36 -8.71 -2.04 1.70
C ALA A 36 -7.24 -2.43 1.96
N GLY A 37 -6.55 -2.87 0.90
CA GLY A 37 -5.11 -3.13 0.96
C GLY A 37 -4.31 -1.83 1.07
N PRO A 38 -3.00 -1.92 1.33
CA PRO A 38 -2.12 -0.76 1.32
C PRO A 38 -2.12 -0.10 -0.07
N GLU A 39 -1.94 1.22 -0.11
CA GLU A 39 -1.75 1.95 -1.37
C GLU A 39 -0.45 1.49 -2.06
N VAL A 40 -0.49 1.33 -3.37
CA VAL A 40 0.63 0.84 -4.18
C VAL A 40 1.11 1.96 -5.10
N TYR A 41 2.40 2.25 -5.05
CA TYR A 41 3.08 3.27 -5.86
C TYR A 41 4.08 2.61 -6.80
N GLY A 42 4.16 3.09 -8.03
CA GLY A 42 5.14 2.66 -9.02
C GLY A 42 6.35 3.61 -9.14
N PRO A 43 7.30 3.31 -10.03
CA PRO A 43 8.52 4.12 -10.24
C PRO A 43 8.27 5.59 -10.60
N GLN A 44 7.09 5.92 -11.13
CA GLN A 44 6.73 7.28 -11.56
C GLN A 44 6.11 8.13 -10.42
N ASP A 45 5.70 7.50 -9.32
CA ASP A 45 5.05 8.16 -8.19
C ASP A 45 6.07 8.80 -7.24
N THR A 46 6.88 9.72 -7.80
CA THR A 46 8.02 10.34 -7.11
C THR A 46 7.64 11.18 -5.88
N VAL A 47 6.35 11.46 -5.66
CA VAL A 47 5.83 12.18 -4.49
C VAL A 47 4.72 11.36 -3.85
N ILE A 48 4.94 10.93 -2.61
CA ILE A 48 4.04 10.07 -1.85
C ILE A 48 3.52 10.85 -0.64
N SER A 49 2.21 10.85 -0.43
CA SER A 49 1.56 11.50 0.71
C SER A 49 0.68 10.50 1.44
N VAL A 50 1.01 10.23 2.70
CA VAL A 50 0.35 9.18 3.51
C VAL A 50 0.11 9.65 4.93
N SER A 51 -0.76 8.95 5.66
CA SER A 51 -1.11 9.29 7.04
C SER A 51 -0.20 8.59 8.06
N PRO A 52 0.02 9.15 9.27
CA PRO A 52 0.71 8.44 10.34
C PRO A 52 0.04 7.09 10.64
N GLY A 53 0.83 6.02 10.77
CA GLY A 53 0.32 4.67 11.01
C GLY A 53 -0.08 3.90 9.75
N GLU A 54 -0.12 4.55 8.59
CA GLU A 54 -0.43 3.90 7.32
C GLU A 54 0.75 3.06 6.79
N ARG A 55 0.41 1.99 6.06
CA ARG A 55 1.37 1.23 5.27
C ARG A 55 1.09 1.45 3.80
N PHE A 56 2.17 1.57 3.03
CA PHE A 56 2.11 1.62 1.59
C PHE A 56 3.18 0.71 0.99
N VAL A 57 3.04 0.44 -0.30
CA VAL A 57 3.91 -0.44 -1.07
C VAL A 57 4.50 0.33 -2.24
N ILE A 58 5.77 0.08 -2.54
CA ILE A 58 6.38 0.46 -3.82
C ILE A 58 6.55 -0.80 -4.64
N GLU A 59 5.90 -0.86 -5.80
CA GLU A 59 6.03 -1.94 -6.77
C GLU A 59 7.12 -1.60 -7.81
N LEU A 60 7.99 -2.57 -8.08
CA LEU A 60 9.17 -2.41 -8.92
C LEU A 60 9.36 -3.67 -9.76
N ASP A 61 9.73 -3.50 -11.03
CA ASP A 61 10.17 -4.64 -11.83
C ASP A 61 11.44 -5.26 -11.21
N ASP A 62 11.49 -6.59 -11.16
CA ASP A 62 12.61 -7.33 -10.60
C ASP A 62 12.81 -8.67 -11.33
N ASN A 63 14.06 -9.14 -11.35
CA ASN A 63 14.39 -10.49 -11.75
C ASN A 63 15.49 -11.03 -10.84
N PRO A 64 15.11 -11.69 -9.73
CA PRO A 64 16.06 -12.17 -8.73
C PRO A 64 17.09 -13.17 -9.28
N SER A 65 16.79 -13.85 -10.40
CA SER A 65 17.71 -14.81 -11.02
C SER A 65 18.97 -14.15 -11.62
N THR A 66 18.94 -12.83 -11.84
CA THR A 66 20.06 -12.06 -12.37
C THR A 66 21.11 -11.71 -11.31
N GLY A 67 20.80 -11.90 -10.02
CA GLY A 67 21.65 -11.49 -8.90
C GLY A 67 21.57 -10.00 -8.57
N TYR A 68 20.73 -9.24 -9.28
CA TYR A 68 20.36 -7.88 -8.88
C TYR A 68 19.30 -7.92 -7.79
N ARG A 69 19.28 -6.86 -6.97
CA ARG A 69 18.28 -6.67 -5.94
C ARG A 69 18.08 -5.18 -5.66
N TRP A 70 16.88 -4.82 -5.24
CA TRP A 70 16.59 -3.48 -4.75
C TRP A 70 17.13 -3.27 -3.34
N SER A 71 17.77 -2.13 -3.10
CA SER A 71 18.33 -1.73 -1.81
C SER A 71 17.98 -0.27 -1.53
N ILE A 72 17.75 0.05 -0.25
CA ILE A 72 17.65 1.43 0.21
C ILE A 72 19.06 2.03 0.21
N GLU A 73 19.18 3.21 -0.39
CA GLU A 73 20.42 3.96 -0.50
C GLU A 73 20.74 4.78 0.73
N SER A 74 22.02 5.14 0.85
CA SER A 74 22.46 6.12 1.84
C SER A 74 22.39 7.54 1.24
N PRO A 75 21.86 8.54 1.96
CA PRO A 75 21.29 8.43 3.31
C PRO A 75 19.94 7.71 3.32
N ALA A 76 19.74 6.85 4.33
CA ALA A 76 18.46 6.19 4.57
C ALA A 76 17.38 7.23 4.95
N PRO A 77 16.09 6.92 4.72
CA PRO A 77 15.01 7.79 5.17
C PRO A 77 15.05 7.98 6.69
N ASP A 78 14.52 9.11 7.15
CA ASP A 78 14.39 9.42 8.58
C ASP A 78 13.54 8.33 9.24
N PRO A 79 14.12 7.51 10.15
CA PRO A 79 13.42 6.38 10.74
C PRO A 79 12.26 6.81 11.63
N ASP A 80 12.21 8.07 12.09
CA ASP A 80 11.07 8.56 12.84
C ASP A 80 9.89 8.93 11.92
N VAL A 81 10.12 9.12 10.62
CA VAL A 81 9.10 9.44 9.61
C VAL A 81 8.67 8.17 8.85
N LEU A 82 9.63 7.36 8.39
CA LEU A 82 9.39 6.23 7.50
C LEU A 82 10.26 5.04 7.86
N LYS A 83 9.66 3.85 7.96
CA LYS A 83 10.39 2.59 8.22
C LYS A 83 10.09 1.53 7.17
N PRO A 84 11.09 0.76 6.73
CA PRO A 84 10.83 -0.48 5.98
C PRO A 84 10.00 -1.44 6.84
N ALA A 85 8.97 -2.04 6.24
CA ALA A 85 8.03 -2.94 6.92
C ALA A 85 8.14 -4.38 6.41
N GLY A 86 8.63 -4.59 5.19
CA GLY A 86 8.76 -5.91 4.59
C GLY A 86 9.02 -5.84 3.10
N SER A 87 9.11 -7.01 2.46
CA SER A 87 9.08 -7.13 1.01
C SER A 87 8.65 -8.53 0.58
N HIS A 88 8.05 -8.62 -0.60
CA HIS A 88 7.74 -9.88 -1.26
C HIS A 88 7.99 -9.77 -2.77
N TYR A 89 7.95 -10.90 -3.47
CA TYR A 89 8.13 -10.96 -4.93
C TYR A 89 7.18 -11.96 -5.53
N ASP A 90 6.51 -11.52 -6.58
CA ASP A 90 5.60 -12.32 -7.37
C ASP A 90 6.21 -12.49 -8.76
N ALA A 91 6.40 -13.74 -9.16
CA ALA A 91 6.91 -14.05 -10.49
C ALA A 91 5.80 -13.90 -11.53
N ASP A 92 6.15 -13.41 -12.73
CA ASP A 92 5.21 -13.34 -13.84
C ASP A 92 4.81 -14.74 -14.30
N GLU A 93 3.53 -14.91 -14.63
CA GLU A 93 3.02 -16.15 -15.20
C GLU A 93 3.23 -16.21 -16.73
N PRO A 94 3.64 -17.36 -17.28
CA PRO A 94 3.97 -18.60 -16.59
C PRO A 94 5.35 -18.57 -15.91
N VAL A 95 5.44 -19.16 -14.71
CA VAL A 95 6.69 -19.23 -13.97
C VAL A 95 7.63 -20.25 -14.63
N VAL A 96 8.65 -19.75 -15.32
CA VAL A 96 9.73 -20.54 -15.94
C VAL A 96 11.09 -20.11 -15.38
N THR A 97 12.13 -20.93 -15.61
CA THR A 97 13.48 -20.58 -15.16
C THR A 97 13.93 -19.24 -15.77
N GLY A 98 14.25 -18.29 -14.90
CA GLY A 98 14.66 -16.94 -15.31
C GLY A 98 13.53 -15.95 -15.53
N SER A 99 12.25 -16.33 -15.29
CA SER A 99 11.14 -15.38 -15.30
C SER A 99 11.42 -14.21 -14.35
N GLY A 100 11.19 -13.00 -14.87
CA GLY A 100 11.07 -11.81 -14.03
C GLY A 100 9.74 -11.77 -13.29
N GLY A 101 9.45 -10.62 -12.71
CA GLY A 101 8.21 -10.36 -12.01
C GLY A 101 8.29 -9.04 -11.24
N THR A 102 7.44 -8.92 -10.23
CA THR A 102 7.27 -7.68 -9.48
C THR A 102 7.77 -7.85 -8.05
N ARG A 103 8.64 -6.92 -7.65
CA ARG A 103 9.08 -6.72 -6.26
C ARG A 103 8.16 -5.71 -5.60
N TYR A 104 7.64 -6.07 -4.44
CA TYR A 104 6.87 -5.19 -3.60
C TYR A 104 7.68 -4.85 -2.34
N LEU A 105 7.98 -3.57 -2.13
CA LEU A 105 8.66 -3.05 -0.96
C LEU A 105 7.67 -2.34 -0.05
N GLU A 106 7.46 -2.86 1.16
CA GLU A 106 6.49 -2.33 2.10
C GLU A 106 7.14 -1.32 3.04
N PHE A 107 6.45 -0.20 3.28
CA PHE A 107 6.88 0.84 4.19
C PHE A 107 5.77 1.22 5.18
N GLN A 108 6.18 1.59 6.39
CA GLN A 108 5.33 2.07 7.46
C GLN A 108 5.58 3.57 7.66
N ALA A 109 4.55 4.39 7.46
CA ALA A 109 4.56 5.78 7.88
C ALA A 109 4.43 5.82 9.41
N VAL A 110 5.38 6.47 10.08
CA VAL A 110 5.49 6.43 11.54
C VAL A 110 4.87 7.66 12.17
N ARG A 111 5.32 8.85 11.78
CA ARG A 111 4.84 10.12 12.32
C ARG A 111 4.91 11.21 11.26
N ALA A 112 4.17 12.30 11.48
CA ALA A 112 4.20 13.45 10.59
C ALA A 112 5.62 13.99 10.36
N GLY A 113 5.95 14.24 9.09
CA GLY A 113 7.28 14.63 8.67
C GLY A 113 7.49 14.48 7.17
N ARG A 114 8.70 14.80 6.72
CA ARG A 114 9.11 14.63 5.31
C ARG A 114 10.45 13.93 5.26
N THR A 115 10.59 12.98 4.34
CA THR A 115 11.85 12.29 4.12
C THR A 115 12.02 11.92 2.65
N GLU A 116 13.27 11.69 2.25
CA GLU A 116 13.60 11.17 0.92
C GLU A 116 13.93 9.69 1.05
N LEU A 117 13.32 8.88 0.21
CA LEU A 117 13.60 7.47 0.05
C LEU A 117 14.28 7.29 -1.30
N ALA A 118 15.56 6.91 -1.27
CA ALA A 118 16.29 6.53 -2.47
C ALA A 118 16.45 5.00 -2.51
N LEU A 119 16.16 4.43 -3.68
CA LEU A 119 16.31 3.00 -3.96
C LEU A 119 17.31 2.82 -5.11
N ARG A 120 18.12 1.77 -5.01
CA ARG A 120 19.04 1.33 -6.08
C ARG A 120 18.82 -0.13 -6.39
N HIS A 121 18.72 -0.46 -7.67
CA HIS A 121 18.77 -1.81 -8.18
C HIS A 121 20.24 -2.16 -8.45
N CYS A 122 20.82 -3.08 -7.68
CA CYS A 122 22.26 -3.32 -7.69
C CYS A 122 22.60 -4.81 -7.65
N PHE A 123 23.66 -5.18 -8.36
CA PHE A 123 24.19 -6.54 -8.35
C PHE A 123 24.90 -6.82 -7.02
N GLN A 124 24.47 -7.87 -6.30
CA GLN A 124 25.10 -8.31 -5.06
C GLN A 124 25.30 -7.22 -3.98
N CYS A 125 24.48 -6.16 -3.98
CA CYS A 125 24.56 -5.16 -2.91
C CYS A 125 24.34 -5.80 -1.53
N GLY A 126 24.74 -5.11 -0.45
CA GLY A 126 24.76 -5.62 0.93
C GLY A 126 25.49 -6.95 1.15
N THR A 127 26.36 -7.33 0.21
CA THR A 127 27.46 -8.27 0.43
C THR A 127 28.78 -7.50 0.36
N GLY A 128 29.88 -8.10 0.81
CA GLY A 128 31.23 -7.52 0.62
C GLY A 128 31.69 -7.50 -0.85
N GLN A 129 30.90 -8.08 -1.76
CA GLN A 129 31.20 -8.22 -3.18
C GLN A 129 30.42 -7.22 -4.05
N ALA A 130 29.74 -6.25 -3.44
CA ALA A 130 29.00 -5.23 -4.15
C ALA A 130 29.93 -4.44 -5.09
N ASP A 131 29.62 -4.45 -6.38
CA ASP A 131 30.33 -3.67 -7.38
C ASP A 131 29.67 -2.27 -7.45
N PRO A 132 30.37 -1.20 -7.01
CA PRO A 132 29.81 0.15 -6.99
C PRO A 132 29.63 0.74 -8.40
N ASP A 133 30.36 0.22 -9.39
CA ASP A 133 30.37 0.74 -10.77
C ASP A 133 29.36 -0.01 -11.66
N ARG A 134 28.98 -1.25 -11.30
CA ARG A 134 27.78 -1.92 -11.82
C ARG A 134 26.51 -1.41 -11.15
N GLY A 135 26.30 -0.10 -11.22
CA GLY A 135 25.04 0.52 -10.87
C GLY A 135 23.91 -0.01 -11.77
N GLY A 136 22.75 -0.25 -11.19
CA GLY A 136 21.49 -0.37 -11.94
C GLY A 136 20.61 0.84 -11.70
N GLU A 137 19.32 0.68 -11.99
CA GLU A 137 18.31 1.73 -11.85
C GLU A 137 18.31 2.37 -10.46
N GLN A 138 18.11 3.69 -10.42
CA GLN A 138 17.99 4.45 -9.18
C GLN A 138 16.68 5.24 -9.20
N LEU A 139 15.93 5.12 -8.11
CA LEU A 139 14.64 5.78 -7.93
C LEU A 139 14.67 6.60 -6.65
N ALA A 140 14.02 7.75 -6.68
CA ALA A 140 13.94 8.66 -5.54
C ALA A 140 12.48 9.10 -5.32
N PHE A 141 12.03 8.95 -4.09
CA PHE A 141 10.68 9.27 -3.66
C PHE A 141 10.73 10.31 -2.55
N ARG A 142 9.94 11.38 -2.70
CA ARG A 142 9.68 12.34 -1.63
C ARG A 142 8.45 11.88 -0.87
N VAL A 143 8.66 11.39 0.35
CA VAL A 143 7.58 10.90 1.22
C VAL A 143 7.21 12.00 2.20
N THR A 144 5.93 12.35 2.23
CA THR A 144 5.34 13.30 3.18
C THR A 144 4.30 12.56 4.01
N VAL A 145 4.50 12.58 5.33
CA VAL A 145 3.53 12.05 6.29
C VAL A 145 2.80 13.25 6.91
N THR A 146 1.48 13.31 6.75
CA THR A 146 0.63 14.43 7.22
C THR A 146 -0.55 13.91 8.03
N ASP A 147 -0.87 14.62 9.11
CA ASP A 147 -2.03 14.34 9.98
C ASP A 147 -3.38 14.59 9.30
#